data_AF-A0A9Q4DJH8-F1
#
_entry.id   AF-A0A9Q4DJH8-F1
#
_cell.length_a   1.000
_cell.length_b   1.000
_cell.length_c   1.000
_cell.angle_alpha   90.00
_cell.angle_beta   90.00
_cell.angle_gamma   90.00
#
_symmetry.space_group_name_H-M   'P 1'
#
loop_
_entity.id
_entity.type
_entity.pdbx_description
1 polymer ?
#
loop_
_entity_poly.entity_id
_entity_poly.type
_entity_poly.pdbx_seq_one_letter_code
_entity_poly.pdbx_strand_id
1 'polypeptide(L)' 'VTTLYEIGPGKVLTGLTSRIVKELKAQAVNDLVSLEAVSA' A
#
# COMPACT_ATOMS: atom_id res chain seq x y z
N VAL A 1 11.47 0.21 8.63
CA VAL A 1 10.32 0.39 7.72
C VAL A 1 9.36 -0.77 7.96
N THR A 2 8.11 -0.51 8.30
CA THR A 2 7.14 -1.57 8.71
C THR A 2 6.06 -1.85 7.66
N THR A 3 5.65 -0.84 6.89
CA THR A 3 4.64 -0.96 5.82
C THR A 3 4.95 0.05 4.71
N LEU A 4 4.74 -0.34 3.46
CA LEU A 4 4.81 0.53 2.28
C LEU A 4 3.40 1.05 1.93
N TYR A 5 3.29 2.33 1.59
CA TYR A 5 2.04 2.93 1.13
C TYR A 5 2.20 3.42 -0.32
N GLU A 6 1.38 2.88 -1.22
CA GLU A 6 1.29 3.34 -2.61
C GLU A 6 0.28 4.49 -2.67
N ILE A 7 0.77 5.71 -2.86
CA ILE A 7 -0.07 6.91 -2.95
C ILE A 7 -0.37 7.20 -4.42
N GLY A 8 -1.61 7.02 -4.84
CA GLY A 8 -2.02 7.25 -6.23
C GLY A 8 -3.07 6.23 -6.71
N PRO A 9 -3.61 6.41 -7.93
CA PRO A 9 -4.65 5.54 -8.46
C PRO A 9 -4.15 4.10 -8.69
N GLY A 10 -5.02 3.11 -8.46
CA GLY A 10 -4.70 1.70 -8.65
C GLY A 10 -3.99 1.06 -7.46
N LYS A 11 -3.16 0.03 -7.74
CA LYS A 11 -2.48 -0.81 -6.73
C LYS A 11 -1.27 -1.58 -7.30
N VAL A 12 -0.56 -0.97 -8.26
CA VAL A 12 0.50 -1.64 -9.02
C VAL A 12 1.70 -1.93 -8.13
N LEU A 13 2.21 -0.91 -7.42
CA LEU A 13 3.39 -1.05 -6.56
C LEU A 13 3.10 -1.98 -5.36
N THR A 14 1.88 -1.92 -4.83
CA THR A 14 1.38 -2.82 -3.80
C THR A 14 1.42 -4.28 -4.27
N GLY A 15 0.98 -4.54 -5.50
CA GLY A 15 1.01 -5.88 -6.09
C GLY A 15 2.42 -6.40 -6.41
N LEU A 16 3.35 -5.50 -6.74
CA LEU A 16 4.76 -5.85 -6.98
C LEU A 16 5.52 -6.11 -5.68
N THR A 17 5.16 -5.45 -4.57
CA THR A 17 5.87 -5.56 -3.30
C THR A 17 6.00 -7.02 -2.83
N SER A 18 4.89 -7.78 -2.84
CA SER A 18 4.90 -9.19 -2.40
C SER A 18 5.63 -10.14 -3.35
N ARG A 19 5.88 -9.72 -4.59
CA ARG A 19 6.70 -10.46 -5.58
C ARG A 19 8.19 -10.19 -5.38
N ILE A 20 8.56 -9.04 -4.82
CA ILE A 20 9.95 -8.65 -4.56
C ILE A 20 10.38 -9.18 -3.19
N VAL A 21 9.61 -8.93 -2.13
CA VAL A 21 9.86 -9.40 -0.77
C VAL A 21 8.54 -9.83 -0.14
N LYS A 22 8.41 -11.13 0.13
CA LYS A 22 7.14 -11.74 0.52
C LYS A 22 6.70 -11.34 1.93
N GLU A 23 7.65 -11.01 2.81
CA GLU A 23 7.38 -10.58 4.18
C GLU A 23 6.98 -9.09 4.29
N LEU A 24 7.22 -8.30 3.25
CA LEU A 24 6.90 -6.87 3.26
C LEU A 24 5.39 -6.64 3.07
N LYS A 25 4.82 -5.80 3.95
CA LYS A 25 3.43 -5.35 3.85
C LYS A 25 3.34 -4.10 2.98
N ALA A 26 2.32 -4.03 2.13
CA ALA A 26 2.00 -2.86 1.34
C ALA A 26 0.49 -2.61 1.29
N GLN A 27 0.11 -1.34 1.20
CA GLN A 27 -1.29 -0.89 1.07
C GLN A 27 -1.37 0.26 0.07
N ALA A 28 -2.37 0.24 -0.82
CA ALA A 28 -2.67 1.35 -1.70
C ALA A 28 -3.58 2.37 -0.98
N VAL A 29 -3.27 3.66 -1.18
CA VAL A 29 -4.05 4.81 -0.72
C VAL A 29 -4.46 5.61 -1.96
N ASN A 30 -5.71 5.42 -2.36
CA ASN A 30 -6.23 5.87 -3.66
C ASN A 30 -7.63 6.51 -3.58
N ASP A 31 -8.22 6.58 -2.39
CA ASP A 31 -9.50 7.22 -2.09
C ASP A 31 -9.55 7.66 -0.60
N LEU A 32 -10.66 8.29 -0.20
CA LEU A 32 -10.83 8.74 1.18
C LEU A 32 -10.87 7.58 2.19
N VAL A 33 -11.47 6.45 1.81
CA VAL A 33 -11.60 5.28 2.69
C VAL A 33 -10.23 4.67 3.00
N SER A 34 -9.40 4.52 1.98
CA SER A 34 -8.03 4.00 2.10
C SER A 34 -7.09 4.98 2.81
N LEU A 35 -7.35 6.28 2.72
CA LEU A 35 -6.64 7.30 3.50
C LEU A 35 -7.02 7.25 4.99
N GLU A 36 -8.31 7.17 5.30
CA GLU A 36 -8.79 7.05 6.69
C GLU A 36 -8.20 5.81 7.36
N ALA A 37 -8.16 4.68 6.63
CA ALA A 37 -7.61 3.42 7.12
C ALA A 37 -6.12 3.46 7.52
N VAL A 38 -5.35 4.47 7.08
CA VAL A 38 -3.92 4.63 7.43
C VAL A 38 -3.64 5.82 8.35
N SER A 39 -4.67 6.60 8.69
CA SER A 39 -4.58 7.82 9.50
C SER A 39 -4.91 7.63 10.98
N ALA A 40 -5.43 6.46 11.36
CA ALA A 40 -5.75 6.04 12.73
C ALA A 40 -4.58 5.27 13.37
#